data_AF-A0A0U5C8S1-F1
#
_entry.id   AF-A0A0U5C8S1-F1
#
_cell.length_a   1.000
_cell.length_b   1.000
_cell.length_c   1.000
_cell.angle_alpha   90.00
_cell.angle_beta   90.00
_cell.angle_gamma   90.00
#
_symmetry.space_group_name_H-M   'P 1'
#
loop_
_entity.id
_entity.type
_entity.pdbx_description
1 polymer ?
#
loop_
_entity_poly.entity_id
_entity_poly.type
_entity_poly.pdbx_seq_one_letter_code
_entity_poly.pdbx_strand_id
1 'polypeptide(L)'
;MSSPFNNYMPTVLATLVGLSPDLARLLAACNRVQYLLWALLGIRQVDKWGRRNTLIFGAMVQCFCYIIITSLLRYNELPGYPNSQQVASASVAFFFLYYVFFGIGMQGIPWLYPTEINSLTMRTKGAALGAATNWILNFMAVEITPIGIQNLGWRFYIVWIALNAAMVPAVYFFYPETAGRTLEDIDEYYRTDPPLLVFRDKEAISRKRPERYRIKEEEIIRKNGVGATTDPAIEMTKKDGSEDIQHQENVGT
;
A
#
# COMPACT_ATOMS: atom_id res chain seq x y z
N MET A 1 1.24 9.39 -10.29
CA MET A 1 -0.12 8.83 -10.21
C MET A 1 -1.09 9.98 -9.98
N SER A 2 -1.64 10.51 -11.06
CA SER A 2 -2.68 11.54 -11.01
C SER A 2 -4.00 10.85 -10.72
N SER A 3 -4.49 10.92 -9.47
CA SER A 3 -5.91 10.64 -9.25
C SER A 3 -6.71 11.61 -10.15
N PRO A 4 -7.85 11.21 -10.73
CA PRO A 4 -8.71 12.12 -11.50
C PRO A 4 -8.95 13.41 -10.72
N PHE A 5 -9.20 13.27 -9.41
CA PHE A 5 -9.29 14.38 -8.47
C PHE A 5 -8.06 15.30 -8.44
N ASN A 6 -6.82 14.83 -8.59
CA ASN A 6 -5.64 15.70 -8.58
C ASN A 6 -5.54 16.60 -9.82
N ASN A 7 -6.08 16.15 -10.96
CA ASN A 7 -6.16 16.95 -12.18
C ASN A 7 -7.36 17.91 -12.16
N TYR A 8 -8.48 17.48 -11.57
CA TYR A 8 -9.71 18.26 -11.50
C TYR A 8 -9.89 19.07 -10.22
N MET A 9 -9.04 18.94 -9.21
CA MET A 9 -9.15 19.68 -7.94
C MET A 9 -9.17 21.20 -8.14
N PRO A 10 -8.34 21.81 -9.02
CA PRO A 10 -8.48 23.23 -9.33
C PRO A 10 -9.84 23.57 -9.95
N THR A 11 -10.35 22.70 -10.83
CA THR A 11 -11.66 22.86 -11.49
C THR A 11 -12.80 22.69 -10.49
N VAL A 12 -12.78 21.67 -9.63
CA VAL A 12 -13.74 21.47 -8.54
C VAL A 12 -13.73 22.67 -7.59
N LEU A 13 -12.55 23.17 -7.22
CA LEU A 13 -12.42 24.35 -6.35
C LEU A 13 -12.87 25.65 -7.03
N ALA A 14 -12.66 25.80 -8.34
CA ALA A 14 -13.11 26.99 -9.07
C ALA A 14 -14.61 26.94 -9.37
N THR A 15 -15.14 25.79 -9.79
CA THR A 15 -16.51 25.65 -10.31
C THR A 15 -17.54 25.26 -9.25
N LEU A 16 -17.16 24.44 -8.24
CA LEU A 16 -18.08 24.00 -7.17
C LEU A 16 -17.94 24.82 -5.88
N VAL A 17 -16.78 25.45 -5.65
CA VAL A 17 -16.50 26.26 -4.43
C VAL A 17 -16.48 27.76 -4.75
N GLY A 18 -16.36 28.17 -6.02
CA GLY A 18 -16.38 29.58 -6.43
C GLY A 18 -15.09 30.35 -6.10
N LEU A 19 -13.97 29.65 -5.87
CA LEU A 19 -12.68 30.27 -5.57
C LEU A 19 -12.04 30.88 -6.81
N SER A 20 -11.24 31.93 -6.63
CA SER A 20 -10.48 32.52 -7.73
C SER A 20 -9.51 31.49 -8.34
N PRO A 21 -9.29 31.52 -9.67
CA PRO A 21 -8.43 30.54 -10.36
C PRO A 21 -7.01 30.45 -9.79
N ASP A 22 -6.49 31.54 -9.25
CA ASP A 22 -5.13 31.59 -8.70
C ASP A 22 -5.07 30.97 -7.30
N LEU A 23 -6.10 31.18 -6.47
CA LEU A 23 -6.21 30.52 -5.17
C LEU A 23 -6.44 29.01 -5.33
N ALA A 24 -7.24 28.58 -6.31
CA ALA A 24 -7.44 27.17 -6.63
C ALA A 24 -6.14 26.48 -7.07
N ARG A 25 -5.31 27.16 -7.88
CA ARG A 25 -3.99 26.66 -8.30
C ARG A 25 -3.01 26.59 -7.12
N LEU A 26 -3.00 27.61 -6.26
CA LEU A 26 -2.15 27.62 -5.05
C LEU A 26 -2.52 26.48 -4.11
N LEU A 27 -3.81 26.28 -3.83
CA LEU A 27 -4.29 25.18 -2.99
C LEU A 27 -3.91 23.80 -3.57
N ALA A 28 -4.00 23.62 -4.88
CA ALA A 28 -3.54 22.40 -5.53
C ALA A 28 -2.03 22.17 -5.36
N ALA A 29 -1.21 23.22 -5.44
CA ALA A 29 0.23 23.13 -5.18
C ALA A 29 0.51 22.78 -3.70
N CYS A 30 -0.16 23.43 -2.75
CA CYS A 30 -0.04 23.11 -1.32
C CYS A 30 -0.44 21.66 -1.04
N ASN A 31 -1.51 21.17 -1.68
CA ASN A 31 -1.94 19.79 -1.54
C ASN A 31 -0.86 18.80 -2.01
N ARG A 32 -0.17 19.11 -3.12
CA ARG A 32 0.94 18.28 -3.62
C ARG A 32 2.12 18.21 -2.65
N VAL A 33 2.52 19.34 -2.06
CA VAL A 33 3.60 19.38 -1.08
C VAL A 33 3.20 18.59 0.18
N GLN A 34 1.98 18.82 0.68
CA GLN A 34 1.44 18.10 1.82
C GLN A 34 1.44 16.58 1.55
N TYR A 35 0.93 16.17 0.39
CA TYR A 35 0.91 14.78 -0.02
C TYR A 35 2.31 14.14 -0.04
N LEU A 36 3.33 14.85 -0.55
CA LEU A 36 4.72 14.38 -0.54
C LEU A 36 5.22 14.15 0.88
N LEU A 37 4.97 15.09 1.80
CA LEU A 37 5.40 14.99 3.20
C LEU A 37 4.77 13.77 3.88
N TRP A 38 3.47 13.56 3.71
CA TRP A 38 2.77 12.42 4.30
C TRP A 38 3.11 11.08 3.66
N ALA A 39 3.44 11.07 2.36
CA ALA A 39 3.94 9.87 1.71
C ALA A 39 5.29 9.43 2.30
N LEU A 40 6.20 10.38 2.57
CA LEU A 40 7.50 10.09 3.20
C LEU A 40 7.33 9.56 4.63
N LEU A 41 6.45 10.18 5.42
CA LEU A 41 6.13 9.68 6.77
C LEU A 41 5.43 8.32 6.72
N GLY A 42 4.60 8.10 5.70
CA GLY A 42 3.87 6.87 5.45
C GLY A 42 4.77 5.65 5.31
N ILE A 43 5.93 5.78 4.66
CA ILE A 43 6.88 4.67 4.46
C ILE A 43 7.21 3.98 5.79
N ARG A 44 7.61 4.76 6.80
CA ARG A 44 7.95 4.21 8.12
C ARG A 44 6.72 3.70 8.87
N GLN A 45 5.55 4.28 8.62
CA GLN A 45 4.32 3.95 9.31
C GLN A 45 3.71 2.63 8.82
N VAL A 46 3.75 2.39 7.51
CA VAL A 46 3.24 1.19 6.85
C VAL A 46 3.92 -0.07 7.38
N ASP A 47 5.24 -0.03 7.61
CA ASP A 47 5.96 -1.18 8.15
C ASP A 47 5.58 -1.51 9.59
N LYS A 48 5.18 -0.52 10.39
CA LYS A 48 4.74 -0.74 11.78
C LYS A 48 3.28 -1.19 11.87
N TRP A 49 2.42 -0.64 11.03
CA TRP A 49 0.98 -0.90 11.06
C TRP A 49 0.57 -2.13 10.23
N GLY A 50 1.46 -2.61 9.37
CA GLY A 50 1.16 -3.67 8.43
C GLY A 50 0.38 -3.17 7.22
N ARG A 51 0.40 -3.96 6.15
CA ARG A 51 -0.22 -3.59 4.87
C ARG A 51 -1.74 -3.68 4.97
N ARG A 52 -2.25 -4.77 5.56
CA ARG A 52 -3.70 -5.04 5.67
C ARG A 52 -4.43 -3.96 6.48
N ASN A 53 -3.92 -3.66 7.68
CA ASN A 53 -4.60 -2.71 8.57
C ASN A 53 -4.50 -1.27 8.05
N THR A 54 -3.39 -0.92 7.40
CA THR A 54 -3.24 0.39 6.78
C THR A 54 -4.23 0.59 5.62
N LEU A 55 -4.44 -0.43 4.79
CA LEU A 55 -5.46 -0.38 3.72
C LEU A 55 -6.88 -0.24 4.28
N ILE A 56 -7.24 -1.03 5.31
CA ILE A 56 -8.58 -0.96 5.94
C ILE A 56 -8.80 0.42 6.58
N PHE A 57 -7.86 0.88 7.40
CA PHE A 57 -7.96 2.17 8.07
C PHE A 57 -7.97 3.33 7.07
N GLY A 58 -7.11 3.28 6.05
CA GLY A 58 -7.09 4.26 4.97
C GLY A 58 -8.44 4.34 4.26
N ALA A 59 -8.99 3.19 3.84
CA ALA A 59 -10.29 3.10 3.19
C ALA A 59 -11.44 3.66 4.04
N MET A 60 -11.45 3.34 5.34
CA MET A 60 -12.47 3.83 6.28
C MET A 60 -12.42 5.36 6.43
N VAL A 61 -11.22 5.92 6.60
CA VAL A 61 -11.05 7.36 6.75
C VAL A 61 -11.37 8.08 5.44
N GLN A 62 -10.97 7.53 4.29
CA GLN A 62 -11.31 8.09 2.99
C GLN A 62 -12.82 8.05 2.71
N CYS A 63 -13.50 6.96 3.06
CA CYS A 63 -14.94 6.85 3.01
C CYS A 63 -15.61 7.93 3.88
N PHE A 64 -15.15 8.10 5.12
CA PHE A 64 -15.62 9.15 6.03
C PHE A 64 -15.42 10.55 5.44
N CYS A 65 -14.23 10.86 4.93
CA CYS A 65 -13.96 12.15 4.27
C CYS A 65 -14.92 12.39 3.10
N TYR A 66 -15.16 11.38 2.24
CA TYR A 66 -16.10 11.53 1.13
C TYR A 66 -17.55 11.70 1.58
N ILE A 67 -17.98 11.06 2.67
CA ILE A 67 -19.32 11.28 3.25
C ILE A 67 -19.48 12.75 3.68
N ILE A 68 -18.49 13.31 4.37
CA ILE A 68 -18.53 14.70 4.81
C ILE A 68 -18.47 15.65 3.61
N ILE A 69 -17.56 15.44 2.66
CA ILE A 69 -17.46 16.23 1.42
C ILE A 69 -18.80 16.24 0.67
N THR A 70 -19.40 15.06 0.45
CA THR A 70 -20.68 14.93 -0.25
C THR A 70 -21.80 15.66 0.48
N SER A 71 -21.83 15.59 1.81
CA SER A 71 -22.82 16.29 2.63
C SER A 71 -22.65 17.81 2.56
N LEU A 72 -21.41 18.30 2.61
CA LEU A 72 -21.10 19.72 2.48
C LEU A 72 -21.45 20.26 1.08
N LEU A 73 -21.09 19.52 0.03
CA LEU A 73 -21.43 19.91 -1.34
C LEU A 73 -22.96 19.98 -1.55
N ARG A 74 -23.72 19.05 -0.96
CA ARG A 74 -25.19 19.11 -0.96
C ARG A 74 -25.74 20.40 -0.35
N TYR A 75 -25.20 20.84 0.79
CA TYR A 75 -25.63 22.10 1.41
C TYR A 75 -25.22 23.33 0.60
N ASN A 76 -24.10 23.27 -0.11
CA ASN A 76 -23.63 24.36 -0.96
C ASN A 76 -24.50 24.56 -2.21
N GLU A 77 -25.10 23.50 -2.75
CA GLU A 77 -26.02 23.57 -3.89
C GLU A 77 -27.45 24.05 -3.51
N LEU A 78 -27.78 24.20 -2.22
CA LEU A 78 -29.10 24.69 -1.82
C LEU A 78 -29.25 26.19 -2.08
N PRO A 79 -30.29 26.62 -2.84
CA PRO A 79 -30.50 28.04 -3.13
C PRO A 79 -30.80 28.82 -1.84
N GLY A 80 -30.02 29.89 -1.60
CA GLY A 80 -30.21 30.76 -0.43
C GLY A 80 -29.56 30.29 0.87
N TYR A 81 -28.67 29.28 0.84
CA TYR A 81 -27.99 28.83 2.06
C TYR A 81 -27.04 29.92 2.60
N PRO A 82 -27.22 30.40 3.85
CA PRO A 82 -26.52 31.58 4.36
C PRO A 82 -25.02 31.37 4.62
N ASN A 83 -24.55 30.11 4.60
CA ASN A 83 -23.16 29.75 4.91
C ASN A 83 -22.46 28.97 3.78
N SER A 84 -22.79 29.25 2.52
CA SER A 84 -22.26 28.54 1.35
C SER A 84 -20.73 28.58 1.32
N GLN A 85 -20.13 29.75 1.53
CA GLN A 85 -18.67 29.92 1.53
C GLN A 85 -17.96 29.12 2.62
N GLN A 86 -18.50 29.08 3.84
CA GLN A 86 -17.90 28.31 4.95
C GLN A 86 -17.98 26.81 4.69
N VAL A 87 -19.11 26.33 4.19
CA VAL A 87 -19.32 24.92 3.82
C VAL A 87 -18.40 24.49 2.69
N ALA A 88 -18.24 25.36 1.69
CA ALA A 88 -17.34 25.13 0.58
C ALA A 88 -15.87 25.06 1.07
N SER A 89 -15.46 25.98 1.95
CA SER A 89 -14.11 25.98 2.54
C SER A 89 -13.85 24.76 3.43
N ALA A 90 -14.85 24.31 4.20
CA ALA A 90 -14.77 23.08 4.98
C ALA A 90 -14.59 21.86 4.07
N SER A 91 -15.27 21.79 2.92
CA SER A 91 -15.11 20.68 1.97
C SER A 91 -13.67 20.56 1.46
N VAL A 92 -12.99 21.69 1.23
CA VAL A 92 -11.56 21.71 0.85
C VAL A 92 -10.70 21.11 1.95
N ALA A 93 -10.92 21.47 3.22
CA ALA A 93 -10.15 20.92 4.33
C ALA A 93 -10.27 19.38 4.42
N PHE A 94 -11.46 18.83 4.19
CA PHE A 94 -11.66 17.37 4.14
C PHE A 94 -11.02 16.72 2.90
N PHE A 95 -10.95 17.42 1.76
CA PHE A 95 -10.15 16.94 0.62
C PHE A 95 -8.66 16.86 0.99
N PHE A 96 -8.12 17.87 1.68
CA PHE A 96 -6.73 17.80 2.16
C PHE A 96 -6.52 16.62 3.10
N LEU A 97 -7.44 16.40 4.04
CA LEU A 97 -7.40 15.26 4.96
C LEU A 97 -7.43 13.93 4.21
N TYR A 98 -8.29 13.79 3.20
CA TYR A 98 -8.33 12.63 2.31
C TYR A 98 -6.94 12.34 1.69
N TYR A 99 -6.25 13.37 1.19
CA TYR A 99 -4.93 13.22 0.58
C TYR A 99 -3.83 12.83 1.58
N VAL A 100 -3.94 13.26 2.85
CA VAL A 100 -3.02 12.84 3.92
C VAL A 100 -3.05 11.32 4.07
N PHE A 101 -4.23 10.74 4.27
CA PHE A 101 -4.36 9.28 4.45
C PHE A 101 -4.13 8.50 3.15
N PHE A 102 -4.42 9.12 2.00
CA PHE A 102 -4.07 8.54 0.71
C PHE A 102 -2.55 8.37 0.57
N GLY A 103 -1.78 9.39 0.97
CA GLY A 103 -0.32 9.39 0.93
C GLY A 103 0.30 8.38 1.90
N ILE A 104 -0.25 8.25 3.12
CA ILE A 104 0.34 7.40 4.17
C ILE A 104 0.43 5.92 3.77
N GLY A 105 -0.50 5.38 2.97
CA GLY A 105 -0.42 3.95 2.62
C GLY A 105 -1.24 3.51 1.42
N MET A 106 -2.34 4.18 1.10
CA MET A 106 -3.20 3.80 -0.03
C MET A 106 -2.52 3.98 -1.38
N GLN A 107 -1.54 4.89 -1.49
CA GLN A 107 -0.76 5.03 -2.71
C GLN A 107 0.25 3.90 -2.86
N GLY A 108 1.06 3.63 -1.83
CA GLY A 108 2.24 2.77 -1.94
C GLY A 108 1.89 1.28 -1.89
N ILE A 109 0.98 0.89 -1.00
CA ILE A 109 0.67 -0.51 -0.74
C ILE A 109 0.13 -1.22 -2.00
N PRO A 110 -0.76 -0.65 -2.83
CA PRO A 110 -1.24 -1.34 -4.04
C PRO A 110 -0.17 -1.66 -5.09
N TRP A 111 1.01 -1.01 -5.04
CA TRP A 111 2.13 -1.34 -5.93
C TRP A 111 3.04 -2.42 -5.33
N LEU A 112 3.13 -2.47 -4.00
CA LEU A 112 3.94 -3.46 -3.28
C LEU A 112 3.18 -4.77 -3.09
N TYR A 113 1.89 -4.70 -2.79
CA TYR A 113 1.09 -5.86 -2.44
C TYR A 113 1.05 -6.93 -3.54
N PRO A 114 0.86 -6.59 -4.84
CA PRO A 114 0.95 -7.59 -5.90
C PRO A 114 2.31 -8.27 -5.97
N THR A 115 3.40 -7.57 -5.69
CA THR A 115 4.74 -8.20 -5.73
C THR A 115 5.00 -9.08 -4.52
N GLU A 116 4.41 -8.75 -3.36
CA GLU A 116 4.48 -9.53 -2.12
C GLU A 116 3.64 -10.81 -2.17
N ILE A 117 2.46 -10.81 -2.83
CA ILE A 117 1.56 -11.98 -2.87
C ILE A 117 1.85 -12.97 -4.00
N ASN A 118 2.44 -12.50 -5.11
CA ASN A 118 2.70 -13.37 -6.25
C ASN A 118 3.94 -14.24 -6.03
N SER A 119 3.87 -15.49 -6.48
CA SER A 119 5.00 -16.41 -6.47
C SER A 119 6.18 -15.83 -7.26
N LEU A 120 7.41 -16.24 -6.90
CA LEU A 120 8.64 -15.72 -7.48
C LEU A 120 8.63 -15.73 -9.01
N THR A 121 8.11 -16.81 -9.62
CA THR A 121 8.06 -16.99 -11.09
C THR A 121 6.97 -16.16 -11.75
N MET A 122 5.85 -15.91 -11.08
CA MET A 122 4.69 -15.18 -11.63
C MET A 122 4.66 -13.70 -11.25
N ARG A 123 5.55 -13.26 -10.36
CA ARG A 123 5.59 -11.90 -9.82
C ARG A 123 5.55 -10.81 -10.88
N THR A 124 6.38 -10.91 -11.91
CA THR A 124 6.43 -9.91 -12.98
C THR A 124 5.11 -9.84 -13.76
N LYS A 125 4.48 -10.99 -14.02
CA LYS A 125 3.19 -11.05 -14.72
C LYS A 125 2.05 -10.48 -13.86
N GLY A 126 2.01 -10.85 -12.58
CA GLY A 126 1.03 -10.33 -11.62
C GLY A 126 1.16 -8.82 -11.39
N ALA A 127 2.40 -8.31 -11.28
CA ALA A 127 2.67 -6.88 -11.20
C ALA A 127 2.25 -6.13 -12.47
N ALA A 128 2.56 -6.68 -13.65
CA ALA A 128 2.14 -6.09 -14.93
C ALA A 128 0.62 -6.05 -15.08
N LEU A 129 -0.09 -7.11 -14.69
CA LEU A 129 -1.56 -7.14 -14.72
C LEU A 129 -2.16 -6.14 -13.71
N GLY A 130 -1.59 -6.04 -12.51
CA GLY A 130 -1.99 -5.04 -11.52
C GLY A 130 -1.81 -3.60 -12.03
N ALA A 131 -0.67 -3.32 -12.66
CA ALA A 131 -0.39 -2.03 -13.29
C ALA A 131 -1.37 -1.74 -14.45
N ALA A 132 -1.59 -2.69 -15.36
CA ALA A 132 -2.51 -2.54 -16.48
C ALA A 132 -3.95 -2.24 -15.99
N THR A 133 -4.42 -3.00 -15.00
CA THR A 133 -5.74 -2.79 -14.38
C THR A 133 -5.83 -1.41 -13.74
N ASN A 134 -4.78 -0.97 -13.04
CA ASN A 134 -4.72 0.36 -12.46
C ASN A 134 -4.86 1.46 -13.52
N TRP A 135 -4.12 1.37 -14.62
CA TRP A 135 -4.15 2.36 -15.69
C TRP A 135 -5.49 2.41 -16.41
N ILE A 136 -6.11 1.25 -16.67
CA ILE A 136 -7.43 1.16 -17.30
C ILE A 136 -8.50 1.80 -16.39
N LEU A 137 -8.49 1.48 -15.09
CA LEU A 137 -9.46 2.06 -14.15
C LEU A 137 -9.21 3.55 -13.93
N ASN A 138 -7.96 4.00 -13.94
CA ASN A 138 -7.64 5.42 -13.86
C ASN A 138 -8.17 6.18 -15.09
N PHE A 139 -7.93 5.66 -16.30
CA PHE A 139 -8.46 6.23 -17.54
C PHE A 139 -9.98 6.31 -17.50
N MET A 140 -10.65 5.21 -17.16
CA MET A 140 -12.10 5.16 -17.02
C MET A 140 -12.62 6.22 -16.02
N ALA A 141 -11.96 6.36 -14.87
CA ALA A 141 -12.33 7.35 -13.86
C ALA A 141 -12.15 8.79 -14.34
N VAL A 142 -11.07 9.09 -15.09
CA VAL A 142 -10.82 10.42 -15.66
C VAL A 142 -11.92 10.79 -16.67
N GLU A 143 -12.30 9.86 -17.55
CA GLU A 143 -13.33 10.11 -18.58
C GLU A 143 -14.74 10.24 -17.98
N ILE A 144 -15.08 9.42 -16.97
CA ILE A 144 -16.42 9.44 -16.37
C ILE A 144 -16.63 10.65 -15.45
N THR A 145 -15.57 11.13 -14.78
CA THR A 145 -15.67 12.22 -13.80
C THR A 145 -16.32 13.52 -14.33
N PRO A 146 -15.90 14.11 -15.46
CA PRO A 146 -16.51 15.34 -15.96
C PRO A 146 -17.99 15.16 -16.31
N ILE A 147 -18.35 14.06 -16.97
CA ILE A 147 -19.74 13.72 -17.33
C ILE A 147 -20.58 13.51 -16.06
N GLY A 148 -20.00 12.84 -15.06
CA GLY A 148 -20.63 12.59 -13.76
C GLY A 148 -20.91 13.88 -13.00
N ILE A 149 -19.93 14.78 -12.89
CA ILE A 149 -20.11 16.06 -12.20
C ILE A 149 -21.15 16.93 -12.91
N GLN A 150 -21.16 17.00 -14.24
CA GLN A 150 -22.11 17.82 -15.00
C GLN A 150 -23.56 17.34 -14.85
N ASN A 151 -23.80 16.03 -14.82
CA ASN A 151 -25.16 15.47 -14.78
C ASN A 151 -25.67 15.23 -13.35
N LEU A 152 -24.78 14.89 -12.41
CA LEU A 152 -25.17 14.42 -11.07
C LEU A 152 -24.72 15.36 -9.94
N GLY A 153 -23.85 16.34 -10.21
CA GLY A 153 -23.35 17.28 -9.20
C GLY A 153 -22.75 16.57 -7.99
N TRP A 154 -23.16 16.96 -6.78
CA TRP A 154 -22.75 16.33 -5.52
C TRP A 154 -23.04 14.82 -5.45
N ARG A 155 -24.05 14.29 -6.16
CA ARG A 155 -24.43 12.86 -6.07
C ARG A 155 -23.37 11.95 -6.69
N PHE A 156 -22.55 12.45 -7.61
CA PHE A 156 -21.45 11.69 -8.19
C PHE A 156 -20.47 11.19 -7.12
N TYR A 157 -20.29 11.95 -6.04
CA TYR A 157 -19.40 11.57 -4.95
C TYR A 157 -19.84 10.33 -4.16
N ILE A 158 -21.13 9.95 -4.24
CA ILE A 158 -21.67 8.74 -3.62
C ILE A 158 -21.03 7.48 -4.23
N VAL A 159 -20.68 7.50 -5.52
CA VAL A 159 -19.99 6.37 -6.17
C VAL A 159 -18.65 6.10 -5.50
N TRP A 160 -17.89 7.16 -5.19
CA TRP A 160 -16.60 7.04 -4.50
C TRP A 160 -16.74 6.58 -3.06
N ILE A 161 -17.82 6.97 -2.36
CA ILE A 161 -18.17 6.43 -1.04
C ILE A 161 -18.41 4.92 -1.13
N ALA A 162 -19.24 4.48 -2.07
CA ALA A 162 -19.57 3.07 -2.25
C ALA A 162 -18.33 2.22 -2.58
N LEU A 163 -17.46 2.70 -3.47
CA LEU A 163 -16.22 2.00 -3.83
C LEU A 163 -15.26 1.89 -2.63
N ASN A 164 -15.07 2.96 -1.84
CA ASN A 164 -14.24 2.91 -0.64
C ASN A 164 -14.86 1.99 0.44
N ALA A 165 -16.18 2.06 0.62
CA ALA A 165 -16.89 1.22 1.58
C ALA A 165 -16.86 -0.26 1.19
N ALA A 166 -16.90 -0.60 -0.10
CA ALA A 166 -16.76 -1.96 -0.61
C ALA A 166 -15.33 -2.50 -0.49
N MET A 167 -14.33 -1.63 -0.54
CA MET A 167 -12.93 -2.03 -0.39
C MET A 167 -12.60 -2.47 1.04
N VAL A 168 -13.25 -1.90 2.06
CA VAL A 168 -13.08 -2.31 3.47
C VAL A 168 -13.35 -3.81 3.70
N PRO A 169 -14.53 -4.37 3.37
CA PRO A 169 -14.79 -5.80 3.52
C PRO A 169 -13.93 -6.63 2.55
N ALA A 170 -13.66 -6.15 1.33
CA ALA A 170 -12.80 -6.89 0.40
C ALA A 170 -11.39 -7.13 0.99
N VAL A 171 -10.75 -6.09 1.54
CA VAL A 171 -9.45 -6.23 2.20
C VAL A 171 -9.58 -7.03 3.50
N TYR A 172 -10.65 -6.83 4.26
CA TYR A 172 -10.84 -7.57 5.51
C TYR A 172 -10.97 -9.09 5.28
N PHE A 173 -11.74 -9.52 4.29
CA PHE A 173 -12.02 -10.93 4.07
C PHE A 173 -10.94 -11.67 3.26
N PHE A 174 -10.34 -11.02 2.26
CA PHE A 174 -9.50 -11.71 1.27
C PHE A 174 -7.99 -11.44 1.39
N TYR A 175 -7.56 -10.38 2.09
CA TYR A 175 -6.15 -9.97 2.05
C TYR A 175 -5.37 -10.53 3.26
N PRO A 176 -4.33 -11.37 3.06
CA PRO A 176 -3.38 -11.69 4.13
C PRO A 176 -2.49 -10.50 4.49
N GLU A 177 -1.94 -10.53 5.70
CA GLU A 177 -0.91 -9.61 6.15
C GLU A 177 0.45 -10.07 5.63
N THR A 178 1.10 -9.19 4.87
CA THR A 178 2.40 -9.45 4.22
C THR A 178 3.56 -8.79 4.97
N ALA A 179 3.28 -7.94 5.95
CA ALA A 179 4.31 -7.24 6.70
C ALA A 179 5.18 -8.21 7.52
N GLY A 180 6.50 -8.01 7.48
CA GLY A 180 7.45 -8.78 8.27
C GLY A 180 7.66 -10.24 7.82
N ARG A 181 7.18 -10.60 6.62
CA ARG A 181 7.35 -11.92 6.01
C ARG A 181 8.32 -11.86 4.84
N THR A 182 9.04 -12.96 4.60
CA THR A 182 9.82 -13.10 3.37
C THR A 182 8.92 -13.50 2.21
N LEU A 183 9.41 -13.36 0.99
CA LEU A 183 8.66 -13.72 -0.22
C LEU A 183 8.45 -15.25 -0.28
N GLU A 184 9.39 -16.01 0.26
CA GLU A 184 9.35 -17.47 0.35
C GLU A 184 8.30 -17.94 1.36
N ASP A 185 8.11 -17.22 2.47
CA ASP A 185 7.07 -17.56 3.46
C ASP A 185 5.66 -17.46 2.84
N ILE A 186 5.43 -16.43 2.03
CA ILE A 186 4.16 -16.20 1.34
C ILE A 186 3.92 -17.25 0.25
N ASP A 187 4.96 -17.62 -0.50
CA ASP A 187 4.86 -18.68 -1.50
C ASP A 187 4.56 -20.04 -0.84
N GLU A 188 5.18 -20.35 0.30
CA GLU A 188 4.88 -21.56 1.08
C GLU A 188 3.45 -21.53 1.63
N TYR A 189 2.97 -20.38 2.10
CA TYR A 189 1.58 -20.24 2.57
C TYR A 189 0.58 -20.60 1.46
N TYR A 190 0.74 -20.07 0.25
CA TYR A 190 -0.16 -20.40 -0.87
C TYR A 190 -0.03 -21.85 -1.35
N ARG A 191 1.11 -22.50 -1.16
CA ARG A 191 1.27 -23.95 -1.45
C ARG A 191 0.49 -24.84 -0.49
N THR A 192 0.14 -24.35 0.70
CA THR A 192 -0.66 -25.11 1.69
C THR A 192 -2.18 -25.05 1.45
N ASP A 193 -2.61 -24.54 0.29
CA ASP A 193 -4.03 -24.37 -0.09
C ASP A 193 -4.85 -23.63 0.97
N PRO A 194 -4.51 -22.36 1.27
CA PRO A 194 -5.18 -21.61 2.30
C PRO A 194 -6.65 -21.31 1.93
N PRO A 195 -7.55 -21.17 2.91
CA PRO A 195 -8.93 -20.84 2.64
C PRO A 195 -9.04 -19.47 1.94
N LEU A 196 -9.95 -19.36 0.97
CA LEU A 196 -10.23 -18.10 0.25
C LEU A 196 -10.54 -16.94 1.22
N LEU A 197 -11.18 -17.25 2.34
CA LEU A 197 -11.52 -16.30 3.39
C LEU A 197 -10.41 -16.23 4.45
N VAL A 198 -9.48 -15.31 4.25
CA VAL A 198 -8.26 -15.15 5.03
C VAL A 198 -8.51 -14.65 6.46
N PHE A 199 -9.65 -13.98 6.72
CA PHE A 199 -9.97 -13.47 8.06
C PHE A 199 -10.06 -14.55 9.15
N ARG A 200 -10.26 -15.82 8.77
CA ARG A 200 -10.32 -16.96 9.70
C ARG A 200 -8.93 -17.49 10.07
N ASP A 201 -7.93 -17.21 9.24
CA ASP A 201 -6.56 -17.65 9.46
C ASP A 201 -5.81 -16.63 10.31
N LYS A 202 -5.63 -16.97 11.60
CA LYS A 202 -4.92 -16.13 12.57
C LYS A 202 -3.45 -15.97 12.23
N GLU A 203 -2.84 -16.98 11.60
CA GLU A 203 -1.45 -16.88 11.17
C GLU A 203 -1.38 -15.91 10.00
N ALA A 204 -2.19 -16.07 8.96
CA ALA A 204 -2.19 -15.22 7.76
C ALA A 204 -2.47 -13.73 8.03
N ILE A 205 -3.24 -13.40 9.07
CA ILE A 205 -3.51 -12.01 9.48
C ILE A 205 -2.49 -11.46 10.50
N SER A 206 -1.62 -12.31 11.05
CA SER A 206 -0.62 -11.90 12.03
C SER A 206 0.49 -11.08 11.37
N ARG A 207 0.78 -9.92 11.97
CA ARG A 207 1.95 -9.08 11.61
C ARG A 207 3.27 -9.71 12.02
N LYS A 208 3.27 -10.49 13.11
CA LYS A 208 4.48 -11.18 13.56
C LYS A 208 4.66 -12.41 12.68
N ARG A 209 5.85 -12.56 12.10
CA ARG A 209 6.26 -13.76 11.37
C ARG A 209 6.02 -15.00 12.25
N PRO A 210 5.21 -15.98 11.81
CA PRO A 210 4.97 -17.20 12.57
C PRO A 210 6.27 -17.95 12.88
N GLU A 211 6.38 -18.56 14.07
CA GLU A 211 7.64 -19.19 14.51
C GLU A 211 8.08 -20.36 13.63
N ARG A 212 7.13 -21.07 13.00
CA ARG A 212 7.42 -22.17 12.08
C ARG A 212 8.37 -21.75 10.94
N TYR A 213 8.23 -20.53 10.43
CA TYR A 213 9.13 -20.00 9.40
C TYR A 213 10.52 -19.68 9.95
N ARG A 214 10.61 -19.20 11.19
CA ARG A 214 11.89 -18.89 11.86
C ARG A 214 12.69 -20.16 12.15
N ILE A 215 12.03 -21.17 12.73
CA ILE A 215 12.64 -22.46 13.05
C ILE A 215 13.16 -23.13 11.77
N LYS A 216 12.38 -23.09 10.69
CA LYS A 216 12.78 -23.65 9.39
C LYS A 216 14.00 -22.94 8.80
N GLU A 217 14.06 -21.61 8.90
CA GLU A 217 15.23 -20.84 8.46
C GLU A 217 16.47 -21.18 9.30
N GLU A 218 16.33 -21.28 10.62
CA GLU A 218 17.41 -21.72 11.52
C GLU A 218 17.89 -23.14 11.20
N GLU A 219 16.99 -24.07 10.85
CA GLU A 219 17.36 -25.41 10.40
C GLU A 219 18.11 -25.42 9.07
N ILE A 220 17.70 -24.58 8.11
CA ILE A 220 18.39 -24.42 6.82
C ILE A 220 19.78 -23.84 7.05
N ILE A 221 19.91 -22.81 7.89
CA ILE A 221 21.19 -22.22 8.28
C ILE A 221 22.08 -23.25 8.97
N ARG A 222 21.53 -24.06 9.89
CA ARG A 222 22.28 -25.13 10.56
C ARG A 222 22.75 -26.19 9.56
N LYS A 223 21.90 -26.64 8.64
CA LYS A 223 22.27 -27.62 7.61
C LYS A 223 23.35 -27.08 6.67
N ASN A 224 23.23 -25.83 6.24
CA ASN A 224 24.21 -25.19 5.37
C ASN A 224 25.54 -24.90 6.10
N GLY A 225 25.48 -24.52 7.37
CA GLY A 225 26.65 -24.31 8.22
C GLY A 225 27.39 -25.60 8.55
N VAL A 226 26.67 -26.70 8.80
CA VAL A 226 27.26 -28.03 8.99
C VAL A 226 27.84 -28.56 7.68
N GLY A 227 27.16 -28.35 6.54
CA GLY A 227 27.66 -28.73 5.22
C GLY A 227 28.96 -28.04 4.80
N ALA A 228 29.18 -26.78 5.21
CA ALA A 228 30.44 -26.08 5.00
C ALA A 228 31.58 -26.56 5.90
N THR A 229 31.27 -27.18 7.05
CA THR A 229 32.28 -27.78 7.94
C THR A 229 32.63 -29.21 7.61
N THR A 230 31.74 -29.94 6.92
CA THR A 230 31.94 -31.35 6.52
C THR A 230 32.31 -31.51 5.05
N ASP A 231 32.64 -30.42 4.35
CA ASP A 231 33.12 -30.51 2.97
C ASP A 231 34.52 -31.16 2.98
N PRO A 232 34.70 -32.38 2.42
CA PRO A 232 35.98 -33.08 2.46
C PRO A 232 37.12 -32.27 1.81
N ALA A 233 36.79 -31.30 0.95
CA ALA A 233 37.77 -30.36 0.39
C ALA A 233 38.36 -29.41 1.46
N ILE A 234 37.58 -28.97 2.45
CA ILE A 234 38.05 -28.07 3.51
C ILE A 234 38.81 -28.85 4.59
N GLU A 235 38.42 -30.10 4.85
CA GLU A 235 39.13 -31.00 5.76
C GLU A 235 40.49 -31.44 5.20
N MET A 236 40.59 -31.68 3.88
CA MET A 236 41.86 -31.94 3.21
C MET A 236 42.81 -30.73 3.27
N THR A 237 42.33 -29.51 3.01
CA THR A 237 43.18 -28.31 3.09
C THR A 237 43.67 -28.01 4.51
N LYS A 238 42.88 -28.35 5.54
CA LYS A 238 43.32 -28.24 6.94
C LYS A 238 44.34 -29.32 7.32
N LYS A 239 44.20 -30.54 6.78
CA LYS A 239 45.12 -31.65 7.05
C LYS A 239 46.48 -31.43 6.37
N ASP A 240 46.44 -31.03 5.10
CA ASP A 240 47.62 -30.68 4.28
C ASP A 240 48.39 -29.49 4.88
N GLY A 241 47.67 -28.42 5.24
CA GLY A 241 48.27 -27.27 5.92
C GLY A 241 48.80 -27.56 7.33
N SER A 242 48.34 -28.62 8.01
CA SER A 242 48.88 -29.02 9.32
C SER A 242 50.11 -29.93 9.22
N GLU A 243 50.21 -30.73 8.16
CA GLU A 243 51.38 -31.58 7.88
C GLU A 243 52.57 -30.73 7.38
N ASP A 244 52.33 -29.70 6.57
CA ASP A 244 53.38 -28.76 6.12
C ASP A 244 54.00 -27.93 7.24
N ILE A 245 53.19 -27.52 8.24
CA ILE A 245 53.69 -26.75 9.39
C ILE A 245 54.56 -27.63 10.31
N GLN A 246 54.16 -28.89 10.54
CA GLN A 246 54.99 -29.82 11.31
C GLN A 246 56.30 -30.20 10.58
N HIS A 247 56.30 -30.21 9.25
CA HIS A 247 57.50 -30.51 8.48
C HIS A 247 58.51 -29.35 8.50
N GLN A 248 58.06 -28.08 8.63
CA GLN A 248 58.95 -26.92 8.80
C GLN A 248 59.50 -26.77 10.22
N GLU A 249 58.76 -27.15 11.25
CA GLU A 249 59.23 -27.09 12.65
C GLU A 249 60.36 -28.09 12.93
N ASN A 250 60.35 -29.27 12.30
CA ASN A 250 61.37 -30.32 12.49
C ASN A 250 62.68 -30.13 11.70
N VAL A 251 62.79 -29.09 10.86
CA VAL A 251 64.00 -28.80 10.06
C VAL A 251 64.77 -27.60 10.64
N GLY A 252 64.25 -26.95 11.69
CA GLY A 252 64.79 -25.73 12.30
C GLY A 252 65.62 -25.89 13.59
N THR A 253 65.98 -27.11 13.99
CA THR A 253 66.85 -27.41 15.15
C THR A 253 68.01 -28.30 14.75
#